data_AF-A0A7S3K6B9-F1
#
_entry.id   AF-A0A7S3K6B9-F1
#
_cell.length_a   1.000
_cell.length_b   1.000
_cell.length_c   1.000
_cell.angle_alpha   90.00
_cell.angle_beta   90.00
_cell.angle_gamma   90.00
#
_symmetry.space_group_name_H-M   'P 1'
#
loop_
_entity.id
_entity.type
_entity.pdbx_description
1 polymer ?
#
loop_
_entity_poly.entity_id
_entity_poly.type
_entity_poly.pdbx_seq_one_letter_code
_entity_poly.pdbx_strand_id
1 'polypeptide(L)'
;VKFEKMKRWISLIFVFLVNTTVAFVQPPRSTVSICVKAEKEEGIFKRFTDPKIDDEGLVIADYLMAGIVAPGLEAGLSVLLGLPPPSWTLAFGRGKLVAPTLFRGFNLAAAWLGGALAARLYERQAYDFPGTPKRFQTTFLSTLKAGSFATALLILSTQAAIFSQFGFVSFGDNPDTDFALIKLSDDLLRDISTEALVLISWRLFRTSLSYMDDQDPPMSGRR
;
A
#
# COMPACT_ATOMS: atom_id res chain seq x y z
N VAL A 1 -16.01 -27.22 17.16
CA VAL A 1 -16.28 -27.50 15.71
C VAL A 1 -16.53 -26.24 14.88
N LYS A 2 -17.42 -25.30 15.28
CA LYS A 2 -17.67 -24.04 14.52
C LYS A 2 -16.44 -23.12 14.40
N PHE A 3 -15.63 -23.02 15.45
CA PHE A 3 -14.44 -22.16 15.50
C PHE A 3 -13.29 -22.65 14.61
N GLU A 4 -13.07 -23.97 14.55
CA GLU A 4 -12.09 -24.59 13.64
C GLU A 4 -12.46 -24.40 12.17
N LYS A 5 -13.76 -24.42 11.84
CA LYS A 5 -14.25 -24.15 10.49
C LYS A 5 -13.96 -22.70 10.07
N MET A 6 -14.12 -21.75 10.99
CA MET A 6 -13.85 -20.33 10.75
C MET A 6 -12.35 -20.02 10.60
N LYS A 7 -11.49 -20.65 11.40
CA LYS A 7 -10.02 -20.57 11.23
C LYS A 7 -9.56 -21.06 9.85
N ARG A 8 -10.12 -22.16 9.35
CA ARG A 8 -9.81 -22.67 8.00
C ARG A 8 -10.25 -21.70 6.89
N TRP A 9 -11.41 -21.05 7.04
CA TRP A 9 -11.88 -20.07 6.06
C TRP A 9 -11.01 -18.80 6.05
N ILE A 10 -10.63 -18.29 7.22
CA ILE A 10 -9.72 -17.15 7.33
C ILE A 10 -8.35 -17.50 6.75
N SER A 11 -7.82 -18.69 7.05
CA SER A 11 -6.56 -19.18 6.48
C SER A 11 -6.64 -19.34 4.95
N LEU A 12 -7.76 -19.80 4.39
CA LEU A 12 -7.95 -19.91 2.95
C LEU A 12 -8.07 -18.54 2.27
N ILE A 13 -8.79 -17.59 2.86
CA ILE A 13 -8.91 -16.23 2.35
C ILE A 13 -7.55 -15.52 2.40
N PHE A 14 -6.80 -15.73 3.47
CA PHE A 14 -5.44 -15.19 3.64
C PHE A 14 -4.46 -15.80 2.66
N VAL A 15 -4.44 -17.14 2.50
CA VAL A 15 -3.60 -17.83 1.51
C VAL A 15 -4.01 -17.42 0.10
N PHE A 16 -5.30 -17.21 -0.17
CA PHE A 16 -5.78 -16.74 -1.46
C PHE A 16 -5.34 -15.30 -1.72
N LEU A 17 -5.48 -14.39 -0.75
CA LEU A 17 -5.01 -12.99 -0.84
C LEU A 17 -3.49 -12.93 -1.02
N VAL A 18 -2.73 -13.65 -0.20
CA VAL A 18 -1.26 -13.73 -0.29
C VAL A 18 -0.83 -14.29 -1.64
N ASN A 19 -1.40 -15.43 -2.08
CA ASN A 19 -1.07 -15.99 -3.39
C ASN A 19 -1.53 -15.10 -4.55
N THR A 20 -2.64 -14.36 -4.43
CA THR A 20 -3.01 -13.39 -5.47
C THR A 20 -2.02 -12.25 -5.49
N THR A 21 -1.59 -11.68 -4.36
CA THR A 21 -0.52 -10.66 -4.35
C THR A 21 0.80 -11.19 -4.91
N VAL A 22 1.23 -12.40 -4.55
CA VAL A 22 2.50 -12.99 -5.05
C VAL A 22 2.42 -13.32 -6.54
N ALA A 23 1.29 -13.84 -7.03
CA ALA A 23 1.07 -14.09 -8.45
C ALA A 23 0.94 -12.77 -9.26
N PHE A 24 0.51 -11.67 -8.63
CA PHE A 24 0.39 -10.36 -9.26
C PHE A 24 1.72 -9.58 -9.36
N VAL A 25 2.71 -9.93 -8.53
CA VAL A 25 4.05 -9.29 -8.52
C VAL A 25 4.90 -9.67 -9.73
N GLN A 26 4.46 -10.61 -10.58
CA GLN A 26 5.10 -10.87 -11.87
C GLN A 26 4.39 -10.11 -13.00
N PRO A 27 4.79 -8.87 -13.34
CA PRO A 27 4.28 -8.22 -14.54
C PRO A 27 4.66 -9.03 -15.78
N PRO A 28 3.83 -9.03 -16.84
CA PRO A 28 4.17 -9.68 -18.09
C PRO A 28 5.52 -9.19 -18.60
N ARG A 29 6.43 -10.12 -18.94
CA ARG A 29 7.83 -9.84 -19.36
C ARG A 29 7.94 -8.80 -20.47
N SER A 30 6.92 -8.65 -21.32
CA SER A 30 6.88 -7.66 -22.40
C SER A 30 6.73 -6.21 -21.93
N THR A 31 6.08 -5.95 -20.79
CA THR A 31 5.87 -4.59 -20.26
C THR A 31 7.11 -4.06 -19.53
N VAL A 32 7.89 -4.97 -18.93
CA VAL A 32 9.15 -4.65 -18.22
C VAL A 32 10.20 -4.10 -19.20
N SER A 33 10.28 -4.65 -20.42
CA SER A 33 11.28 -4.26 -21.42
C SER A 33 11.14 -2.80 -21.89
N ILE A 34 9.92 -2.26 -21.91
CA ILE A 34 9.65 -0.88 -22.35
C ILE A 34 9.96 0.13 -21.23
N CYS A 35 9.65 -0.19 -19.97
CA CYS A 35 9.97 0.67 -18.83
C CYS A 35 11.49 0.72 -18.54
N VAL A 36 12.22 -0.39 -18.70
CA VAL A 36 13.67 -0.44 -18.43
C VAL A 36 14.49 0.38 -19.44
N LYS A 37 14.03 0.51 -20.69
CA LYS A 37 14.78 1.25 -21.72
C LYS A 37 14.80 2.78 -21.51
N ALA A 38 13.81 3.35 -20.85
CA ALA A 38 13.77 4.79 -20.52
C ALA A 38 14.49 5.14 -19.21
N GLU A 39 14.87 4.13 -18.41
CA GLU A 39 15.41 4.30 -17.06
C GLU A 39 16.93 4.54 -17.01
N LYS A 40 17.61 4.53 -18.16
CA LYS A 40 19.05 4.22 -18.25
C LYS A 40 20.02 5.39 -17.95
N GLU A 41 19.57 6.64 -17.77
CA GLU A 41 20.52 7.77 -17.58
C GLU A 41 20.31 8.62 -16.32
N GLU A 42 19.20 8.49 -15.58
CA GLU A 42 19.02 9.21 -14.33
C GLU A 42 19.21 8.29 -13.13
N GLY A 43 20.24 8.55 -12.32
CA GLY A 43 20.53 7.75 -11.13
C GLY A 43 19.31 7.67 -10.20
N ILE A 44 19.06 6.48 -9.63
CA ILE A 44 17.93 6.21 -8.71
C ILE A 44 17.86 7.25 -7.58
N PHE A 45 19.01 7.71 -7.09
CA PHE A 45 19.11 8.76 -6.06
C PHE A 45 18.46 10.08 -6.48
N LYS A 46 18.52 10.45 -7.76
CA LYS A 46 17.91 11.69 -8.26
C LYS A 46 16.40 11.75 -8.00
N ARG A 47 15.73 10.59 -7.99
CA ARG A 47 14.29 10.49 -7.68
C ARG A 47 13.94 10.88 -6.25
N PHE A 48 14.90 10.78 -5.34
CA PHE A 48 14.72 11.12 -3.94
C PHE A 48 15.26 12.53 -3.63
N THR A 49 16.34 12.96 -4.29
CA THR A 49 16.97 14.26 -4.04
C THR A 49 16.33 15.40 -4.82
N ASP A 50 15.73 15.12 -5.97
CA ASP A 50 15.09 16.10 -6.85
C ASP A 50 13.82 15.50 -7.48
N PRO A 51 12.78 15.22 -6.67
CA PRO A 51 11.56 14.62 -7.15
C PRO A 51 10.73 15.62 -7.95
N LYS A 52 10.29 15.21 -9.14
CA LYS A 52 9.30 15.97 -9.90
C LYS A 52 7.89 15.67 -9.38
N ILE A 53 7.24 16.67 -8.79
CA ILE A 53 5.87 16.60 -8.27
C ILE A 53 5.02 17.53 -9.13
N ASP A 54 4.20 16.96 -10.01
CA ASP A 54 3.33 17.75 -10.89
C ASP A 54 1.99 18.13 -10.22
N ASP A 55 1.59 17.41 -9.14
CA ASP A 55 0.42 17.74 -8.32
C ASP A 55 0.69 17.48 -6.82
N GLU A 56 0.82 18.55 -6.05
CA GLU A 56 1.02 18.50 -4.60
C GLU A 56 -0.21 17.95 -3.86
N GLY A 57 -1.42 18.20 -4.38
CA GLY A 57 -2.66 17.70 -3.81
C GLY A 57 -2.75 16.18 -3.85
N LEU A 58 -2.16 15.55 -4.87
CA LEU A 58 -2.05 14.09 -4.95
C LEU A 58 -1.20 13.51 -3.81
N VAL A 59 -0.10 14.18 -3.47
CA VAL A 59 0.81 13.74 -2.39
C VAL A 59 0.10 13.79 -1.05
N ILE A 60 -0.60 14.87 -0.76
CA ILE A 60 -1.35 15.03 0.49
C ILE A 60 -2.51 14.01 0.56
N ALA A 61 -3.24 13.83 -0.54
CA ALA A 61 -4.32 12.85 -0.59
C ALA A 61 -3.81 11.43 -0.35
N ASP A 62 -2.75 11.01 -1.04
CA ASP A 62 -2.13 9.70 -0.84
C ASP A 62 -1.65 9.51 0.60
N TYR A 63 -1.03 10.53 1.19
CA TYR A 63 -0.59 10.51 2.58
C TYR A 63 -1.76 10.31 3.55
N LEU A 64 -2.89 11.00 3.34
CA LEU A 64 -4.09 10.84 4.18
C LEU A 64 -4.77 9.48 3.97
N MET A 65 -4.77 8.97 2.73
CA MET A 65 -5.34 7.67 2.41
C MET A 65 -4.54 6.54 3.07
N ALA A 66 -3.20 6.57 2.97
CA ALA A 66 -2.33 5.61 3.64
C ALA A 66 -2.32 5.81 5.17
N GLY A 67 -2.31 7.06 5.63
CA GLY A 67 -2.08 7.39 7.04
C GLY A 67 -3.32 7.40 7.94
N ILE A 68 -4.51 7.57 7.37
CA ILE A 68 -5.75 7.63 8.17
C ILE A 68 -6.73 6.59 7.68
N VAL A 69 -7.01 6.57 6.38
CA VAL A 69 -8.07 5.73 5.82
C VAL A 69 -7.71 4.26 5.87
N ALA A 70 -6.48 3.87 5.50
CA ALA A 70 -6.04 2.49 5.54
C ALA A 70 -6.07 1.87 6.96
N PRO A 71 -5.39 2.42 7.99
CA PRO A 71 -5.43 1.85 9.33
C PRO A 71 -6.82 1.99 9.99
N GLY A 72 -7.59 3.03 9.64
CA GLY A 72 -8.99 3.17 10.07
C GLY A 72 -9.89 2.08 9.50
N LEU A 73 -9.73 1.77 8.20
CA LEU A 73 -10.44 0.70 7.53
C LEU A 73 -10.07 -0.67 8.10
N GLU A 74 -8.79 -0.92 8.38
CA GLU A 74 -8.33 -2.18 8.98
C GLU A 74 -8.97 -2.40 10.36
N ALA A 75 -8.95 -1.37 11.21
CA ALA A 75 -9.57 -1.43 12.54
C ALA A 75 -11.09 -1.65 12.43
N GLY A 76 -11.76 -0.93 11.52
CA GLY A 76 -13.19 -1.06 11.26
C GLY A 76 -13.57 -2.44 10.76
N LEU A 77 -12.84 -2.98 9.78
CA LEU A 77 -13.05 -4.32 9.23
C LEU A 77 -12.80 -5.40 10.28
N SER A 78 -11.79 -5.23 11.14
CA SER A 78 -11.51 -6.18 12.21
C SER A 78 -12.68 -6.29 13.18
N VAL A 79 -13.30 -5.16 13.55
CA VAL A 79 -14.50 -5.13 14.40
C VAL A 79 -15.70 -5.74 13.66
N LEU A 80 -15.94 -5.32 12.41
CA LEU A 80 -17.10 -5.74 11.63
C LEU A 80 -17.12 -7.25 11.36
N LEU A 81 -15.95 -7.82 11.07
CA LEU A 81 -15.79 -9.24 10.73
C LEU A 81 -15.51 -10.12 11.96
N GLY A 82 -15.40 -9.53 13.15
CA GLY A 82 -15.05 -10.26 14.38
C GLY A 82 -13.66 -10.88 14.33
N LEU A 83 -12.74 -10.27 13.57
CA LEU A 83 -11.34 -10.69 13.51
C LEU A 83 -10.59 -10.24 14.77
N PRO A 84 -9.51 -10.93 15.16
CA PRO A 84 -8.63 -10.45 16.21
C PRO A 84 -8.15 -9.04 15.89
N PRO A 85 -8.17 -8.10 16.86
CA PRO A 85 -7.73 -6.75 16.61
C PRO A 85 -6.22 -6.73 16.29
N PRO A 86 -5.77 -5.85 15.39
CA PRO A 86 -4.35 -5.71 15.06
C PRO A 86 -3.52 -5.42 16.32
N SER A 87 -2.29 -5.93 16.39
CA SER A 87 -1.51 -5.81 17.63
C SER A 87 -1.26 -4.37 18.05
N TRP A 88 -1.12 -3.47 17.07
CA TRP A 88 -0.85 -2.06 17.27
C TRP A 88 -2.00 -1.32 17.95
N THR A 89 -3.24 -1.81 17.85
CA THR A 89 -4.40 -1.21 18.53
C THR A 89 -4.36 -1.36 20.06
N LEU A 90 -3.59 -2.34 20.56
CA LEU A 90 -3.51 -2.64 21.99
C LEU A 90 -2.46 -1.79 22.73
N ALA A 91 -1.53 -1.16 22.00
CA ALA A 91 -0.36 -0.48 22.56
C ALA A 91 -0.70 0.72 23.47
N PHE A 92 -1.86 1.35 23.28
CA PHE A 92 -2.26 2.56 24.02
C PHE A 92 -3.44 2.33 25.00
N GLY A 93 -3.83 1.07 25.22
CA GLY A 93 -4.94 0.70 26.09
C GLY A 93 -6.31 0.71 25.40
N ARG A 94 -7.28 0.04 26.02
CA ARG A 94 -8.64 -0.12 25.47
C ARG A 94 -9.33 1.23 25.32
N GLY A 95 -9.95 1.46 24.16
CA GLY A 95 -10.73 2.67 23.86
C GLY A 95 -9.92 3.87 23.36
N LYS A 96 -8.59 3.80 23.29
CA LYS A 96 -7.72 4.85 22.75
C LYS A 96 -7.21 4.47 21.36
N LEU A 97 -8.09 4.46 20.37
CA LEU A 97 -7.75 4.05 19.00
C LEU A 97 -7.04 5.14 18.19
N VAL A 98 -7.27 6.42 18.50
CA VAL A 98 -6.76 7.53 17.68
C VAL A 98 -5.23 7.56 17.62
N ALA A 99 -4.55 7.55 18.78
CA ALA A 99 -3.09 7.58 18.83
C ALA A 99 -2.42 6.38 18.10
N PRO A 100 -2.79 5.11 18.38
CA PRO A 100 -2.21 3.97 17.67
C PRO A 100 -2.49 4.01 16.16
N THR A 101 -3.69 4.40 15.74
CA THR A 101 -4.03 4.55 14.31
C THR A 101 -3.14 5.59 13.64
N LEU A 102 -2.90 6.74 14.28
CA LEU A 102 -2.03 7.79 13.73
C LEU A 102 -0.57 7.36 13.65
N PHE A 103 -0.04 6.71 14.69
CA PHE A 103 1.34 6.21 14.67
C PHE A 103 1.54 5.11 13.62
N ARG A 104 0.59 4.18 13.51
CA ARG A 104 0.68 3.13 12.49
C ARG A 104 0.55 3.71 11.09
N GLY A 105 -0.44 4.58 10.90
CA GLY A 105 -0.68 5.28 9.65
C GLY A 105 0.49 6.14 9.19
N PHE A 106 1.18 6.82 10.11
CA PHE A 106 2.40 7.56 9.78
C PHE A 106 3.46 6.67 9.13
N ASN A 107 3.68 5.47 9.68
CA ASN A 107 4.66 4.53 9.13
C ASN A 107 4.24 3.99 7.75
N LEU A 108 2.95 3.69 7.56
CA LEU A 108 2.39 3.29 6.26
C LEU A 108 2.56 4.41 5.23
N ALA A 109 2.13 5.62 5.56
CA ALA A 109 2.26 6.77 4.69
C ALA A 109 3.72 7.10 4.33
N ALA A 110 4.66 6.93 5.27
CA ALA A 110 6.09 7.09 5.00
C ALA A 110 6.62 6.02 4.04
N ALA A 111 6.22 4.76 4.22
CA ALA A 111 6.60 3.66 3.32
C ALA A 111 6.00 3.87 1.91
N TRP A 112 4.71 4.26 1.84
CA TRP A 112 4.06 4.61 0.59
C TRP A 112 4.77 5.77 -0.12
N LEU A 113 5.09 6.84 0.61
CA LEU A 113 5.79 8.00 0.05
C LEU A 113 7.13 7.58 -0.55
N GLY A 114 7.91 6.76 0.17
CA GLY A 114 9.16 6.19 -0.35
C GLY A 114 8.95 5.39 -1.63
N GLY A 115 7.92 4.55 -1.69
CA GLY A 115 7.56 3.78 -2.88
C GLY A 115 7.07 4.63 -4.06
N ALA A 116 6.24 5.64 -3.78
CA ALA A 116 5.71 6.56 -4.76
C ALA A 116 6.83 7.39 -5.41
N LEU A 117 7.78 7.90 -4.62
CA LEU A 117 8.96 8.61 -5.12
C LEU A 117 9.86 7.68 -5.94
N ALA A 118 10.12 6.45 -5.46
CA ALA A 118 10.91 5.46 -6.20
C ALA A 118 10.30 5.13 -7.57
N ALA A 119 8.97 5.10 -7.65
CA ALA A 119 8.21 4.79 -8.85
C ALA A 119 7.82 6.01 -9.71
N ARG A 120 8.24 7.24 -9.34
CA ARG A 120 7.89 8.49 -10.03
C ARG A 120 6.38 8.71 -10.15
N LEU A 121 5.67 8.33 -9.10
CA LEU A 121 4.22 8.22 -9.11
C LEU A 121 3.48 9.58 -9.05
N TYR A 122 4.22 10.66 -8.74
CA TYR A 122 3.73 12.04 -8.69
C TYR A 122 4.07 12.85 -9.94
N GLU A 123 4.73 12.23 -10.93
CA GLU A 123 4.86 12.82 -12.25
C GLU A 123 3.55 12.69 -13.01
N ARG A 124 3.22 13.69 -13.82
CA ARG A 124 2.01 13.78 -14.65
C ARG A 124 1.85 12.54 -15.52
N GLN A 125 2.96 11.99 -15.99
CA GLN A 125 3.02 10.75 -16.77
C GLN A 125 2.55 9.50 -16.02
N ALA A 126 2.35 9.55 -14.70
CA ALA A 126 1.88 8.40 -13.95
C ALA A 126 0.35 8.37 -13.79
N TYR A 127 -0.33 9.51 -13.92
CA TYR A 127 -1.75 9.66 -13.59
C TYR A 127 -2.60 10.45 -14.61
N ASP A 128 -1.99 11.27 -15.47
CA ASP A 128 -2.71 12.09 -16.45
C ASP A 128 -2.39 11.64 -17.88
N PHE A 129 -3.40 11.04 -18.54
CA PHE A 129 -3.31 10.52 -19.91
C PHE A 129 -4.57 10.89 -20.70
N PRO A 130 -4.71 12.16 -21.11
CA PRO A 130 -5.85 12.59 -21.90
C PRO A 130 -5.91 11.76 -23.20
N GLY A 131 -7.11 11.31 -23.56
CA GLY A 131 -7.37 10.53 -24.78
C GLY A 131 -6.78 9.11 -24.87
N THR A 132 -6.07 8.59 -23.86
CA THR A 132 -5.44 7.26 -23.98
C THR A 132 -6.35 6.13 -23.46
N PRO A 133 -6.63 5.06 -24.24
CA PRO A 133 -7.52 3.97 -23.83
C PRO A 133 -6.93 3.10 -22.69
N LYS A 134 -5.62 3.19 -22.43
CA LYS A 134 -4.91 2.41 -21.42
C LYS A 134 -4.72 3.12 -20.08
N ARG A 135 -5.37 4.27 -19.85
CA ARG A 135 -5.14 5.11 -18.66
C ARG A 135 -5.28 4.35 -17.33
N PHE A 136 -6.36 3.59 -17.15
CA PHE A 136 -6.59 2.81 -15.92
C PHE A 136 -5.54 1.73 -15.72
N GLN A 137 -5.14 1.05 -16.80
CA GLN A 137 -4.11 0.03 -16.75
C GLN A 137 -2.76 0.64 -16.34
N THR A 138 -2.41 1.81 -16.89
CA THR A 138 -1.16 2.49 -16.53
C THR A 138 -1.18 2.99 -15.09
N THR A 139 -2.26 3.64 -14.64
CA THR A 139 -2.41 4.05 -13.23
C THR A 139 -2.26 2.85 -12.30
N PHE A 140 -2.94 1.75 -12.60
CA PHE A 140 -2.89 0.53 -11.80
C PHE A 140 -1.48 -0.08 -11.73
N LEU A 141 -0.81 -0.24 -12.87
CA LEU A 141 0.55 -0.80 -12.93
C LEU A 141 1.58 0.10 -12.24
N SER A 142 1.48 1.42 -12.40
CA SER A 142 2.37 2.37 -11.71
C SER A 142 2.14 2.34 -10.20
N THR A 143 0.89 2.24 -9.76
CA THR A 143 0.51 2.10 -8.36
C THR A 143 1.04 0.79 -7.78
N LEU A 144 0.96 -0.32 -8.52
CA LEU A 144 1.54 -1.60 -8.12
C LEU A 144 3.07 -1.53 -8.01
N LYS A 145 3.75 -0.85 -8.95
CA LYS A 145 5.20 -0.65 -8.88
C LYS A 145 5.59 0.09 -7.59
N ALA A 146 4.90 1.19 -7.28
CA ALA A 146 5.10 1.93 -6.03
C ALA A 146 4.80 1.08 -4.79
N GLY A 147 3.67 0.35 -4.81
CA GLY A 147 3.24 -0.53 -3.72
C GLY A 147 4.23 -1.65 -3.44
N SER A 148 4.86 -2.21 -4.48
CA SER A 148 5.90 -3.23 -4.31
C SER A 148 7.13 -2.69 -3.57
N PHE A 149 7.54 -1.45 -3.87
CA PHE A 149 8.65 -0.80 -3.17
C PHE A 149 8.27 -0.42 -1.74
N ALA A 150 7.07 0.13 -1.53
CA ALA A 150 6.55 0.42 -0.19
C ALA A 150 6.48 -0.85 0.67
N THR A 151 6.01 -1.97 0.11
CA THR A 151 5.98 -3.28 0.77
C THR A 151 7.38 -3.73 1.19
N ALA A 152 8.38 -3.55 0.32
CA ALA A 152 9.77 -3.88 0.67
C ALA A 152 10.30 -3.01 1.83
N LEU A 153 9.95 -1.72 1.87
CA LEU A 153 10.28 -0.83 3.00
C LEU A 153 9.60 -1.27 4.30
N LEU A 154 8.32 -1.67 4.23
CA LEU A 154 7.59 -2.18 5.39
C LEU A 154 8.20 -3.48 5.92
N ILE A 155 8.53 -4.43 5.05
CA ILE A 155 9.23 -5.66 5.43
C ILE A 155 10.57 -5.32 6.09
N LEU A 156 11.37 -4.45 5.47
CA LEU A 156 12.67 -4.06 6.01
C LEU A 156 12.56 -3.40 7.38
N SER A 157 11.61 -2.47 7.55
CA SER A 157 11.37 -1.81 8.83
C SER A 157 10.91 -2.78 9.92
N THR A 158 10.09 -3.77 9.56
CA THR A 158 9.64 -4.82 10.46
C THR A 158 10.80 -5.73 10.88
N GLN A 159 11.66 -6.12 9.95
CA GLN A 159 12.88 -6.90 10.24
C GLN A 159 13.84 -6.12 11.15
N ALA A 160 14.03 -4.82 10.89
CA ALA A 160 14.85 -3.95 11.74
C ALA A 160 14.29 -3.83 13.17
N ALA A 161 12.97 -3.71 13.31
CA ALA A 161 12.30 -3.67 14.62
C ALA A 161 12.46 -5.00 15.38
N ILE A 162 12.25 -6.14 14.70
CA ILE A 162 12.45 -7.47 15.29
C ILE A 162 13.90 -7.65 15.73
N PHE A 163 14.84 -7.31 14.87
CA PHE A 163 16.28 -7.40 15.17
C PHE A 163 16.66 -6.53 16.37
N SER A 164 16.12 -5.31 16.45
CA SER A 164 16.37 -4.43 17.60
C SER A 164 15.78 -4.94 18.91
N GLN A 165 14.67 -5.69 18.87
CA GLN A 165 13.99 -6.16 20.07
C GLN A 165 14.51 -7.51 20.56
N PHE A 166 14.80 -8.44 19.65
CA PHE A 166 15.12 -9.83 19.98
C PHE A 166 16.50 -10.29 19.47
N GLY A 167 17.19 -9.48 18.66
CA GLY A 167 18.43 -9.88 18.00
C GLY A 167 18.19 -10.84 16.82
N PHE A 168 19.15 -11.72 16.55
CA PHE A 168 19.00 -12.78 15.55
C PHE A 168 18.10 -13.88 16.11
N VAL A 169 16.88 -13.99 15.60
CA VAL A 169 15.89 -14.99 16.02
C VAL A 169 15.50 -15.90 14.87
N SER A 170 15.35 -17.20 15.17
CA SER A 170 14.84 -18.20 14.26
C SER A 170 13.56 -18.84 14.81
N PHE A 171 12.72 -19.35 13.91
CA PHE A 171 11.55 -20.12 14.32
C PHE A 171 11.97 -21.38 15.08
N GLY A 172 11.36 -21.62 16.24
CA GLY A 172 11.62 -22.78 17.08
C GLY A 172 12.61 -22.54 18.23
N ASP A 173 13.21 -21.35 18.34
CA ASP A 173 14.12 -21.02 19.45
C ASP A 173 13.35 -20.87 20.78
N ASN A 174 12.17 -20.22 20.75
CA ASN A 174 11.32 -20.00 21.91
C ASN A 174 9.84 -19.82 21.46
N PRO A 175 8.87 -20.51 22.10
CA PRO A 175 7.44 -20.36 21.76
C PRO A 175 6.92 -18.92 21.86
N ASP A 176 7.45 -18.10 22.78
CA ASP A 176 7.05 -16.69 22.90
C ASP A 176 7.52 -15.85 21.72
N THR A 177 8.74 -16.11 21.24
CA THR A 177 9.31 -15.48 20.05
C THR A 177 8.54 -15.89 18.80
N ASP A 178 8.24 -17.18 18.64
CA ASP A 178 7.46 -17.69 17.51
C ASP A 178 6.08 -17.04 17.45
N PHE A 179 5.41 -16.90 18.60
CA PHE A 179 4.12 -16.22 18.69
C PHE A 179 4.22 -14.73 18.29
N ALA A 180 5.27 -14.03 18.75
CA ALA A 180 5.52 -12.65 18.37
C ALA A 180 5.76 -12.50 16.86
N LEU A 181 6.56 -13.39 16.25
CA LEU A 181 6.85 -13.40 14.82
C LEU A 181 5.58 -13.64 13.99
N ILE A 182 4.74 -14.60 14.38
CA ILE A 182 3.47 -14.88 13.70
C ILE A 182 2.55 -13.65 13.78
N LYS A 183 2.46 -13.02 14.96
CA LYS A 183 1.62 -11.84 15.17
C LYS A 183 2.08 -10.65 14.31
N LEU A 184 3.38 -10.35 14.30
CA LEU A 184 3.94 -9.27 13.48
C LEU A 184 3.77 -9.56 11.98
N SER A 185 3.86 -10.82 11.58
CA SER A 185 3.62 -11.24 10.19
C SER A 185 2.14 -11.06 9.77
N ASP A 186 1.20 -11.39 10.66
CA ASP A 186 -0.24 -11.16 10.43
C ASP A 186 -0.55 -9.67 10.28
N ASP A 187 -0.04 -8.84 11.20
CA ASP A 187 -0.23 -7.37 11.12
C ASP A 187 0.38 -6.80 9.83
N LEU A 188 1.60 -7.22 9.46
CA LEU A 188 2.25 -6.76 8.24
C LEU A 188 1.43 -7.11 6.98
N LEU A 189 0.86 -8.32 6.93
CA LEU A 189 0.05 -8.76 5.79
C LEU A 189 -1.29 -8.03 5.70
N ARG A 190 -1.92 -7.73 6.85
CA ARG A 190 -3.15 -6.92 6.89
C ARG A 190 -2.90 -5.48 6.46
N ASP A 191 -1.81 -4.89 6.92
CA ASP A 191 -1.36 -3.56 6.53
C ASP A 191 -1.18 -3.45 5.02
N ILE A 192 -0.33 -4.32 4.44
CA ILE A 192 -0.05 -4.34 2.99
C ILE A 192 -1.35 -4.50 2.21
N SER A 193 -2.22 -5.42 2.63
CA SER A 193 -3.47 -5.71 1.94
C SER A 193 -4.43 -4.52 1.99
N THR A 194 -4.58 -3.90 3.16
CA THR A 194 -5.52 -2.79 3.37
C THR A 194 -5.03 -1.52 2.69
N GLU A 195 -3.74 -1.21 2.82
CA GLU A 195 -3.10 -0.08 2.16
C GLU A 195 -3.18 -0.21 0.63
N ALA A 196 -2.86 -1.38 0.08
CA ALA A 196 -2.98 -1.63 -1.35
C ALA A 196 -4.43 -1.45 -1.84
N LEU A 197 -5.41 -2.01 -1.11
CA LEU A 197 -6.83 -1.88 -1.43
C LEU A 197 -7.26 -0.41 -1.45
N VAL A 198 -6.90 0.36 -0.41
CA VAL A 198 -7.29 1.77 -0.28
C VAL A 198 -6.65 2.63 -1.36
N LEU A 199 -5.33 2.51 -1.58
CA LEU A 199 -4.61 3.36 -2.52
C LEU A 199 -4.92 3.02 -3.98
N ILE A 200 -5.06 1.74 -4.32
CA ILE A 200 -5.48 1.33 -5.68
C ILE A 200 -6.89 1.85 -5.94
N SER A 201 -7.82 1.66 -5.00
CA SER A 201 -9.21 2.13 -5.16
C SER A 201 -9.26 3.64 -5.31
N TRP A 202 -8.55 4.38 -4.45
CA TRP A 202 -8.44 5.83 -4.51
C TRP A 202 -7.91 6.34 -5.85
N ARG A 203 -6.79 5.76 -6.32
CA ARG A 203 -6.15 6.21 -7.56
C ARG A 203 -6.97 5.88 -8.79
N LEU A 204 -7.62 4.72 -8.84
CA LEU A 204 -8.56 4.38 -9.91
C LEU A 204 -9.78 5.29 -9.91
N PHE A 205 -10.33 5.59 -8.73
CA PHE A 205 -11.43 6.54 -8.57
C PHE A 205 -11.04 7.93 -9.08
N ARG A 206 -9.86 8.44 -8.67
CA ARG A 206 -9.35 9.72 -9.18
C ARG A 206 -9.18 9.72 -10.70
N THR A 207 -8.62 8.66 -11.29
CA THR A 207 -8.51 8.54 -12.75
C THR A 207 -9.88 8.56 -13.44
N SER A 208 -10.92 8.00 -12.81
CA SER A 208 -12.30 8.09 -13.33
C SER A 208 -12.86 9.51 -13.28
N LEU A 209 -12.55 10.30 -12.25
CA LEU A 209 -12.98 11.70 -12.17
C LEU A 209 -12.32 12.56 -13.25
N SER A 210 -11.01 12.41 -13.46
CA SER A 210 -10.31 13.11 -14.55
C SER A 210 -10.83 12.73 -15.94
N TYR A 211 -11.30 11.49 -16.11
CA TYR A 211 -11.92 11.07 -17.37
C TYR A 211 -13.27 11.76 -17.63
N MET A 212 -14.06 12.04 -16.60
CA MET A 212 -15.33 12.75 -16.77
C MET A 212 -15.11 14.20 -17.18
N ASP A 213 -14.13 14.87 -16.59
CA ASP A 213 -13.77 16.27 -16.90
C ASP A 213 -13.28 16.43 -18.36
N ASP A 214 -12.55 15.44 -18.89
CA ASP A 214 -12.12 15.39 -20.31
C ASP A 214 -13.31 15.31 -21.29
N GLN A 215 -14.45 14.75 -20.88
CA GLN A 215 -15.61 14.52 -21.75
C GLN A 215 -16.54 15.73 -21.84
N ASP A 216 -16.47 16.64 -20.88
CA ASP A 216 -17.29 17.84 -20.90
C ASP A 216 -16.78 18.76 -22.03
N PRO A 217 -17.58 19.04 -23.08
CA PRO A 217 -17.15 19.91 -24.15
C PRO A 217 -16.79 21.27 -23.54
N PRO A 218 -15.71 21.93 -24.00
CA PRO A 218 -15.34 23.24 -23.49
C PRO A 218 -16.58 24.12 -23.63
N MET A 219 -17.07 24.65 -22.50
CA MET A 219 -18.29 25.46 -22.43
C MET A 219 -18.16 26.64 -23.40
N SER A 220 -18.52 26.41 -24.66
CA SER A 220 -18.41 27.36 -25.74
C SER A 220 -19.53 28.37 -25.56
N GLY A 221 -19.21 29.50 -24.94
CA GLY A 221 -20.07 30.68 -24.99
C GLY A 221 -21.01 30.88 -23.80
N ARG A 222 -20.44 31.19 -22.63
CA ARG A 222 -21.05 32.25 -21.80
C ARG A 222 -20.11 33.44 -21.77
N ARG A 223 -20.23 34.28 -22.80
CA ARG A 223 -19.94 35.71 -22.70
C ARG A 223 -21.24 36.41 -22.31
#